data_AF-A0A349DJ71-F1
#
_entry.id   AF-A0A349DJ71-F1
#
_cell.length_a   1.000
_cell.length_b   1.000
_cell.length_c   1.000
_cell.angle_alpha   90.00
_cell.angle_beta   90.00
_cell.angle_gamma   90.00
#
_symmetry.space_group_name_H-M   'P 1'
#
loop_
_entity.id
_entity.type
_entity.pdbx_description
1 polymer ?
#
loop_
_entity_poly.entity_id
_entity_poly.type
_entity_poly.pdbx_seq_one_letter_code
_entity_poly.pdbx_strand_id
1 'polypeptide(L)'
;IMTVTGKVVREITQDELGPIVIGNNRTKYFWDGRDEYGDVLANGLYLYRVIMKVNGQAIEQRKTSADKAFKNGFGKLYILR
;
A
#
# COMPACT_ATOMS: atom_id res chain seq x y z
N ILE A 1 2.47 5.01 0.81
CA ILE A 1 3.27 4.54 1.97
C ILE A 1 3.81 5.75 2.67
N MET A 2 3.75 5.78 4.00
CA MET A 2 4.08 6.96 4.81
C MET A 2 4.75 6.58 6.13
N THR A 3 5.48 7.52 6.70
CA THR A 3 6.01 7.42 8.06
C THR A 3 4.88 7.52 9.09
N VAL A 4 5.17 7.15 10.34
CA VAL A 4 4.23 7.34 11.48
C VAL A 4 3.86 8.80 11.73
N THR A 5 4.70 9.74 11.29
CA THR A 5 4.43 11.19 11.35
C THR A 5 3.54 11.68 10.20
N GLY A 6 3.23 10.81 9.24
CA GLY A 6 2.35 11.11 8.11
C GLY A 6 3.05 11.63 6.85
N LYS A 7 4.39 11.67 6.82
CA LYS A 7 5.14 12.02 5.61
C LYS A 7 5.00 10.90 4.59
N VAL A 8 4.46 11.19 3.41
CA VAL A 8 4.43 10.25 2.29
C VAL A 8 5.85 10.07 1.77
N VAL A 9 6.28 8.82 1.66
CA VAL A 9 7.63 8.45 1.17
C VAL A 9 7.58 7.73 -0.16
N ARG A 10 6.46 7.09 -0.48
CA ARG A 10 6.26 6.38 -1.74
C ARG A 10 4.79 6.30 -2.08
N GLU A 11 4.42 6.78 -3.25
CA GLU A 11 3.14 6.45 -3.89
C GLU A 11 3.35 5.32 -4.88
N ILE A 12 2.42 4.37 -4.97
CA ILE A 12 2.48 3.29 -5.97
C ILE A 12 1.20 3.40 -6.77
N THR A 13 1.36 3.69 -8.05
CA THR A 13 0.26 3.93 -8.98
C THR A 13 -0.22 2.64 -9.64
N GLN A 14 -1.39 2.69 -10.28
CA GLN A 14 -1.93 1.56 -11.03
C GLN A 14 -0.99 1.12 -12.17
N ASP A 15 -0.32 2.07 -12.81
CA ASP A 15 0.63 1.78 -13.90
C ASP A 15 1.82 0.95 -13.41
N GLU A 16 2.26 1.18 -12.16
CA GLU A 16 3.34 0.42 -11.53
C GLU A 16 2.87 -0.95 -11.02
N LEU A 17 1.65 -1.05 -10.50
CA LEU A 17 1.06 -2.32 -10.05
C LEU A 17 0.78 -3.28 -11.20
N GLY A 18 0.50 -2.72 -12.39
CA GLY A 18 0.08 -3.47 -13.55
C GLY A 18 -1.37 -3.97 -13.45
N PRO A 19 -1.75 -5.01 -14.23
CA PRO A 19 -3.12 -5.49 -14.25
C PRO A 19 -3.53 -6.08 -12.90
N ILE A 20 -4.58 -5.52 -12.30
CA ILE A 20 -5.18 -6.02 -11.06
C ILE A 20 -6.21 -7.09 -11.40
N VAL A 21 -6.02 -8.29 -10.86
CA VAL A 21 -6.98 -9.40 -11.00
C VAL A 21 -7.90 -9.42 -9.79
N ILE A 22 -9.22 -9.45 -10.04
CA ILE A 22 -10.25 -9.51 -9.00
C ILE A 22 -10.10 -10.83 -8.22
N GLY A 23 -9.99 -10.73 -6.89
CA GLY A 23 -9.76 -11.85 -5.99
C GLY A 23 -8.81 -11.46 -4.86
N ASN A 24 -7.68 -12.16 -4.72
CA ASN A 24 -6.63 -11.80 -3.76
C ASN A 24 -5.80 -10.56 -4.18
N ASN A 25 -6.12 -9.93 -5.31
CA ASN A 25 -5.46 -8.73 -5.82
C ASN A 25 -3.92 -8.84 -5.83
N ARG A 26 -3.38 -10.02 -6.17
CA ARG A 26 -1.93 -10.24 -6.27
C ARG A 26 -1.42 -9.51 -7.51
N THR A 27 -0.53 -8.56 -7.30
CA THR A 27 0.17 -7.84 -8.38
C THR A 27 1.54 -8.47 -8.62
N LYS A 28 2.12 -8.19 -9.78
CA LYS A 28 3.52 -8.58 -10.08
C LYS A 28 4.53 -7.61 -9.46
N TYR A 29 4.06 -6.45 -9.04
CA TYR A 29 4.87 -5.41 -8.44
C TYR A 29 5.33 -5.80 -7.04
N PHE A 30 6.61 -5.59 -6.76
CA PHE A 30 7.20 -5.72 -5.44
C PHE A 30 7.91 -4.42 -5.08
N TRP A 31 7.58 -3.87 -3.92
CA TRP A 31 8.25 -2.69 -3.41
C TRP A 31 9.53 -3.10 -2.67
N ASP A 32 10.65 -2.50 -3.03
CA ASP A 32 11.98 -2.82 -2.51
C ASP A 32 12.38 -2.02 -1.25
N GLY A 33 11.46 -1.23 -0.70
CA GLY A 33 11.70 -0.42 0.50
C GLY A 33 12.48 0.86 0.24
N ARG A 34 12.45 1.38 -1.00
CA ARG A 34 12.96 2.71 -1.35
C ARG A 34 11.86 3.76 -1.36
N ASP A 35 12.25 5.01 -1.13
CA ASP A 35 11.35 6.14 -1.33
C ASP A 35 11.17 6.47 -2.82
N GLU A 36 10.43 7.54 -3.10
CA GLU A 36 10.14 8.00 -4.46
C GLU A 36 11.37 8.48 -5.25
N TYR A 37 12.46 8.81 -4.56
CA TYR A 37 13.73 9.25 -5.15
C TYR A 37 14.76 8.12 -5.28
N GLY A 38 14.39 6.90 -4.86
CA GLY A 38 15.27 5.74 -4.88
C GLY A 38 16.17 5.63 -3.65
N ASP A 39 16.00 6.49 -2.66
CA ASP A 39 16.75 6.41 -1.41
C ASP A 39 16.21 5.30 -0.52
N VAL A 40 17.14 4.64 0.17
CA VAL A 40 16.81 3.50 1.03
C VAL A 40 16.14 3.98 2.31
N LEU A 41 14.95 3.46 2.61
CA LEU A 41 14.27 3.75 3.87
C LEU A 41 14.94 3.03 5.04
N ALA A 42 14.95 3.72 6.19
CA ALA A 42 15.44 3.19 7.45
C ALA A 42 14.55 2.05 7.97
N ASN A 43 15.11 1.23 8.86
CA ASN A 43 14.33 0.22 9.57
C ASN A 43 13.30 0.88 10.48
N GLY A 44 12.09 0.34 10.52
CA GLY A 44 11.04 0.89 11.37
C GLY A 44 9.63 0.57 10.91
N LEU A 45 8.67 1.19 11.61
CA LEU A 45 7.25 1.11 11.30
C LEU A 45 6.87 2.19 10.28
N TYR A 46 6.22 1.74 9.22
CA TYR A 46 5.58 2.54 8.19
C TYR A 46 4.10 2.19 8.14
N LEU A 47 3.31 3.13 7.64
CA LEU A 47 1.89 2.96 7.39
C LEU A 47 1.64 2.96 5.90
N TYR A 48 0.69 2.17 5.44
CA TYR A 48 0.22 2.24 4.06
C TYR A 48 -1.30 2.31 4.02
N ARG A 49 -1.80 2.99 2.99
CA ARG A 49 -3.22 3.12 2.69
C ARG A 49 -3.41 2.75 1.24
N VAL A 50 -4.48 2.01 0.97
CA VAL A 50 -4.90 1.66 -0.38
C VAL A 50 -6.13 2.48 -0.72
N ILE A 51 -6.11 3.10 -1.90
CA ILE A 51 -7.25 3.86 -2.43
C ILE A 51 -7.60 3.22 -3.76
N MET A 52 -8.83 2.74 -3.89
CA MET A 52 -9.33 2.09 -5.11
C MET A 52 -10.60 2.79 -5.57
N LYS A 53 -10.65 3.08 -6.87
CA LYS A 53 -11.82 3.62 -7.55
C LYS A 53 -12.08 2.80 -8.81
N VAL A 54 -13.35 2.53 -9.11
CA VAL A 54 -13.78 1.95 -10.38
C VAL A 54 -14.74 2.93 -11.02
N ASN A 55 -14.47 3.33 -12.27
CA ASN A 55 -15.26 4.33 -13.01
C ASN A 55 -15.48 5.63 -12.23
N GLY A 56 -14.47 6.09 -11.48
CA GLY A 56 -14.53 7.30 -10.65
C GLY A 56 -15.28 7.14 -9.33
N GLN A 57 -15.97 6.03 -9.10
CA GLN A 57 -16.66 5.74 -7.84
C GLN A 57 -15.74 5.00 -6.87
N ALA A 58 -15.81 5.38 -5.59
CA ALA A 58 -15.13 4.67 -4.53
C ALA A 58 -15.72 3.25 -4.41
N ILE A 59 -14.85 2.26 -4.25
CA ILE A 59 -15.28 0.88 -4.04
C ILE A 59 -15.50 0.70 -2.54
N GLU A 60 -16.65 0.14 -2.15
CA GLU A 60 -16.86 -0.24 -0.76
C GLU A 60 -15.92 -1.37 -0.35
N GLN A 61 -15.35 -1.26 0.84
CA GLN A 61 -14.52 -2.30 1.41
C GLN A 61 -15.37 -3.54 1.68
N ARG A 62 -15.08 -4.64 0.97
CA ARG A 62 -15.72 -5.93 1.23
C ARG A 62 -15.08 -6.57 2.45
N LYS A 63 -15.90 -7.11 3.36
CA LYS A 63 -15.39 -7.83 4.52
C LYS A 63 -14.65 -9.09 4.10
N THR A 64 -13.36 -9.18 4.40
CA THR A 64 -12.53 -10.35 4.11
C THR A 64 -11.67 -10.73 5.30
N SER A 65 -11.13 -11.96 5.30
CA SER A 65 -10.18 -12.45 6.30
C SER A 65 -8.94 -11.53 6.44
N ALA A 66 -8.59 -10.83 5.36
CA ALA A 66 -7.44 -9.93 5.30
C ALA A 66 -7.70 -8.57 5.97
N ASP A 67 -8.94 -8.20 6.28
CA ASP A 67 -9.25 -6.93 6.96
C ASP A 67 -8.60 -6.82 8.33
N LYS A 68 -8.25 -7.96 8.96
CA LYS A 68 -7.49 -7.98 10.22
C LYS A 68 -6.14 -7.26 10.13
N ALA A 69 -5.57 -7.16 8.92
CA ALA A 69 -4.31 -6.44 8.68
C ALA A 69 -4.49 -4.91 8.62
N PHE A 70 -5.73 -4.42 8.53
CA PHE A 70 -6.05 -3.00 8.43
C PHE A 70 -6.75 -2.50 9.69
N LYS A 71 -6.35 -1.32 10.17
CA LYS A 71 -7.03 -0.59 11.23
C LYS A 71 -7.30 0.83 10.75
N ASN A 72 -8.58 1.24 10.74
CA ASN A 72 -9.01 2.56 10.27
C ASN A 72 -8.54 2.90 8.85
N GLY A 73 -8.51 1.91 7.94
CA GLY A 73 -8.06 2.09 6.55
C GLY A 73 -6.54 2.13 6.35
N PHE A 74 -5.76 1.94 7.43
CA PHE A 74 -4.29 1.86 7.36
C PHE A 74 -3.80 0.46 7.69
N GLY A 75 -2.87 -0.03 6.89
CA GLY A 75 -2.07 -1.20 7.20
C GLY A 75 -0.73 -0.79 7.80
N LYS A 76 -0.16 -1.68 8.63
CA LYS A 76 1.19 -1.52 9.19
C LYS A 76 2.19 -2.28 8.33
N LEU A 77 3.35 -1.68 8.14
CA LEU A 77 4.46 -2.24 7.38
C LEU A 77 5.73 -2.06 8.19
N TYR A 78 6.43 -3.15 8.47
CA TYR A 78 7.72 -3.09 9.14
C TYR A 78 8.82 -3.35 8.12
N ILE A 79 9.78 -2.42 8.04
CA ILE A 79 11.02 -2.61 7.30
C ILE A 79 12.06 -3.08 8.31
N LEU A 80 12.52 -4.32 8.13
CA LEU A 80 13.60 -4.94 8.89
C LEU A 80 14.65 -5.40 7.87
N ARG A 81 15.92 -5.12 8.15
CA ARG A 81 17.08 -5.60 7.38
C ARG A 81 18.05 -6.29 8.32
#